data_AF-A0A3E4PL06-F1
#
_entry.id   AF-A0A3E4PL06-F1
#
_cell.length_a   1.000
_cell.length_b   1.000
_cell.length_c   1.000
_cell.angle_alpha   90.00
_cell.angle_beta   90.00
_cell.angle_gamma   90.00
#
_symmetry.space_group_name_H-M   'P 1'
#
loop_
_entity.id
_entity.type
_entity.pdbx_description
1 polymer ?
#
loop_
_entity_poly.entity_id
_entity_poly.type
_entity_poly.pdbx_seq_one_letter_code
_entity_poly.pdbx_strand_id
1 'polypeptide(L)'
;MEKIFENKAPGFCYTRVANPTVTAFENRITKLEGGIASVACASGMAALTNAFLNILQSGDEIVSSAGFYGGSIDLFRDLETFGITTKMDRWLL
;
A
#
# COMPACT_ATOMS: atom_id res chain seq x y z
N MET A 1 -20.88 -19.40 -0.75
CA MET A 1 -19.46 -19.27 -1.15
C MET A 1 -19.32 -18.76 -2.57
N GLU A 2 -19.96 -19.36 -3.58
CA GLU A 2 -19.92 -18.90 -4.98
C GLU A 2 -20.18 -17.39 -5.16
N LYS A 3 -21.28 -16.87 -4.60
CA LYS A 3 -21.59 -15.43 -4.64
C LYS A 3 -20.53 -14.52 -3.99
N ILE A 4 -19.74 -15.03 -3.04
CA ILE A 4 -18.68 -14.26 -2.37
C ILE A 4 -17.44 -14.23 -3.28
N PHE A 5 -17.08 -15.35 -3.92
CA PHE A 5 -15.98 -15.40 -4.90
C PHE A 5 -16.25 -14.54 -6.14
N GLU A 6 -17.52 -14.41 -6.54
CA GLU A 6 -17.95 -13.52 -7.62
C GLU A 6 -18.08 -12.04 -7.19
N ASN A 7 -17.71 -11.68 -5.96
CA ASN A 7 -17.91 -10.34 -5.37
C ASN A 7 -19.38 -9.86 -5.39
N LYS A 8 -20.36 -10.77 -5.48
CA LYS A 8 -21.81 -10.46 -5.49
C LYS A 8 -22.44 -10.47 -4.09
N ALA A 9 -21.69 -10.84 -3.06
CA ALA A 9 -22.10 -10.76 -1.66
C ALA A 9 -20.88 -10.53 -0.75
N PRO A 10 -21.01 -9.71 0.31
CA PRO A 10 -19.93 -9.55 1.28
C PRO A 10 -19.69 -10.85 2.05
N GLY A 11 -18.43 -11.14 2.36
CA GLY A 11 -18.06 -12.31 3.13
C GLY A 11 -16.56 -12.59 3.09
N PHE A 12 -16.12 -13.55 3.90
CA PHE A 12 -14.72 -13.96 3.99
C PHE A 12 -14.54 -15.34 3.34
N CYS A 13 -13.67 -15.43 2.34
CA CYS A 13 -13.36 -16.69 1.67
C CYS A 13 -11.96 -17.22 2.01
N TYR A 14 -10.96 -16.35 2.04
CA TYR A 14 -9.58 -16.75 2.24
C TYR A 14 -8.80 -15.67 2.98
N THR A 15 -8.10 -16.08 4.04
CA THR A 15 -7.49 -15.15 5.00
C THR A 15 -6.39 -14.29 4.42
N ARG A 16 -5.76 -14.69 3.30
CA ARG A 16 -4.78 -13.86 2.58
C ARG A 16 -5.41 -12.59 2.01
N VAL A 17 -6.72 -12.61 1.71
CA VAL A 17 -7.45 -11.48 1.13
C VAL A 17 -8.17 -10.68 2.22
N ALA A 18 -8.91 -11.37 3.11
CA ALA A 18 -9.64 -10.71 4.19
C ALA A 18 -9.93 -11.68 5.34
N ASN A 19 -10.01 -11.16 6.55
CA ASN A 19 -10.32 -11.91 7.76
C ASN A 19 -11.11 -11.04 8.76
N PRO A 20 -12.10 -11.57 9.49
CA PRO A 20 -12.90 -10.77 10.42
C PRO A 20 -12.09 -9.97 11.45
N THR A 21 -11.03 -10.55 12.01
CA THR A 21 -10.16 -9.90 13.00
C THR A 21 -9.36 -8.77 12.37
N VAL A 22 -8.82 -9.00 11.16
CA VAL A 22 -8.07 -8.01 10.41
C VAL A 22 -8.97 -6.84 10.00
N THR A 23 -10.17 -7.13 9.50
CA THR A 23 -11.16 -6.12 9.12
C THR A 23 -11.61 -5.26 10.32
N ALA A 24 -11.70 -5.84 11.52
CA ALA A 24 -11.96 -5.05 12.72
C ALA A 24 -10.84 -4.03 13.01
N PHE A 25 -9.57 -4.39 12.76
CA PHE A 25 -8.44 -3.46 12.88
C PHE A 25 -8.47 -2.38 11.78
N GLU A 26 -8.67 -2.77 10.53
CA GLU A 26 -8.77 -1.86 9.38
C GLU A 26 -9.86 -0.79 9.59
N ASN A 27 -11.04 -1.20 10.06
CA ASN A 27 -12.14 -0.28 10.35
C ASN A 27 -11.81 0.73 11.46
N ARG A 28 -11.04 0.31 12.47
CA ARG A 28 -10.60 1.22 13.55
C ARG A 28 -9.61 2.25 13.04
N ILE A 29 -8.61 1.83 12.26
CA ILE A 29 -7.64 2.73 11.65
C ILE A 29 -8.34 3.71 10.70
N THR A 30 -9.24 3.21 9.85
CA THR A 30 -10.04 4.07 8.93
C THR A 30 -10.76 5.18 9.68
N LYS A 31 -11.40 4.83 10.81
CA LYS A 31 -12.12 5.80 11.65
C LYS A 31 -11.19 6.81 12.33
N LEU A 32 -9.99 6.39 12.74
CA LEU A 32 -9.01 7.26 13.39
C LEU A 32 -8.39 8.27 12.41
N GLU A 33 -8.05 7.82 11.21
CA GLU A 33 -7.43 8.66 10.16
C GLU A 33 -8.46 9.52 9.40
N GLY A 34 -9.76 9.26 9.56
CA GLY A 34 -10.81 9.93 8.80
C GLY A 34 -10.82 9.59 7.30
N GLY A 35 -10.21 8.45 6.93
CA GLY A 35 -10.12 7.98 5.54
C GLY A 35 -11.37 7.25 5.06
N ILE A 36 -11.36 6.83 3.79
CA ILE A 36 -12.46 6.06 3.17
C ILE A 36 -12.37 4.57 3.55
N ALA A 37 -11.16 4.02 3.58
CA ALA A 37 -10.87 2.63 3.92
C ALA A 37 -9.41 2.47 4.35
N SER A 38 -9.06 1.31 4.91
CA SER A 38 -7.69 0.93 5.27
C SER A 38 -7.46 -0.54 4.94
N VAL A 39 -6.22 -0.90 4.62
CA VAL A 39 -5.81 -2.28 4.34
C VAL A 39 -4.62 -2.63 5.21
N ALA A 40 -4.75 -3.70 5.99
CA ALA A 40 -3.65 -4.20 6.81
C ALA A 40 -2.65 -4.97 5.95
N CYS A 41 -1.37 -4.70 6.15
CA CYS A 41 -0.27 -5.38 5.46
C CYS A 41 0.60 -6.15 6.46
N ALA A 42 1.41 -7.09 5.95
CA ALA A 42 2.30 -7.90 6.79
C ALA A 42 3.41 -7.07 7.48
N SER A 43 3.80 -5.93 6.90
CA SER A 43 4.79 -5.00 7.43
C SER A 43 4.59 -3.59 6.87
N GLY A 44 5.27 -2.60 7.44
CA GLY A 44 5.28 -1.24 6.89
C GLY A 44 5.88 -1.17 5.48
N MET A 45 6.93 -1.95 5.21
CA MET A 45 7.51 -2.01 3.86
C MET A 45 6.53 -2.63 2.85
N ALA A 46 5.78 -3.67 3.24
CA ALA A 46 4.74 -4.23 2.38
C ALA A 46 3.62 -3.21 2.08
N ALA A 47 3.27 -2.36 3.06
CA ALA A 47 2.31 -1.29 2.84
C ALA A 47 2.81 -0.25 1.82
N LEU A 48 4.08 0.19 1.95
CA LEU A 48 4.71 1.12 1.00
C LEU A 48 4.79 0.52 -0.40
N THR A 49 5.33 -0.69 -0.53
CA THR A 49 5.45 -1.37 -1.83
C THR A 49 4.07 -1.55 -2.50
N ASN A 50 3.05 -2.00 -1.75
CA ASN A 50 1.70 -2.13 -2.30
C ASN A 50 1.13 -0.76 -2.70
N ALA A 51 1.33 0.29 -1.91
CA ALA A 51 0.83 1.62 -2.23
C ALA A 51 1.42 2.15 -3.55
N PHE A 52 2.74 2.01 -3.74
CA PHE A 52 3.41 2.46 -4.96
C PHE A 52 3.04 1.61 -6.18
N LEU A 53 3.15 0.29 -6.09
CA LEU A 53 2.88 -0.60 -7.24
C LEU A 53 1.39 -0.65 -7.63
N ASN A 54 0.49 -0.20 -6.76
CA ASN A 54 -0.93 -0.12 -7.09
C ASN A 54 -1.27 1.08 -7.99
N ILE A 55 -0.41 2.10 -8.06
CA ILE A 55 -0.67 3.33 -8.85
C ILE A 55 0.42 3.64 -9.88
N LEU A 56 1.62 3.07 -9.74
CA LEU A 56 2.76 3.33 -10.62
C LEU A 56 2.99 2.20 -11.63
N GLN A 57 3.48 2.56 -12.79
CA GLN A 57 3.88 1.68 -13.87
C GLN A 57 5.28 2.03 -14.40
N SER A 58 5.84 1.17 -15.25
CA SER A 58 7.12 1.42 -15.88
C SER A 58 7.08 2.72 -16.70
N GLY A 59 8.04 3.61 -16.46
CA GLY A 59 8.11 4.95 -17.05
C GLY A 59 7.59 6.07 -16.13
N ASP A 60 6.94 5.74 -15.01
CA ASP A 60 6.51 6.74 -14.03
C ASP A 60 7.66 7.21 -13.13
N GLU A 61 7.49 8.41 -12.54
CA GLU A 61 8.46 9.02 -11.63
C GLU A 61 7.81 9.35 -10.28
N ILE A 62 8.52 9.02 -9.19
CA ILE A 62 8.19 9.44 -7.83
C ILE A 62 8.97 10.73 -7.50
N VAL A 63 8.28 11.76 -7.02
CA VAL A 63 8.92 12.93 -6.42
C VAL A 63 8.84 12.82 -4.91
N SER A 64 10.01 12.82 -4.25
CA SER A 64 10.13 12.52 -2.82
C SER A 64 11.00 13.53 -2.08
N SER A 65 10.73 13.76 -0.80
CA SER A 65 11.66 14.44 0.12
C SER A 65 12.94 13.61 0.30
N ALA A 66 14.04 14.26 0.71
CA ALA A 66 15.28 13.59 1.12
C ALA A 66 15.23 13.07 2.58
N GLY A 67 14.18 13.40 3.35
CA GLY A 67 14.08 13.09 4.78
C GLY A 67 13.50 11.71 5.15
N PHE A 68 13.37 10.78 4.19
CA PHE A 68 12.72 9.50 4.44
C PHE A 68 13.52 8.54 5.31
N TYR A 69 12.79 7.61 5.94
CA TYR A 69 13.38 6.42 6.56
C TYR A 69 14.28 5.67 5.57
N GLY A 70 15.47 5.25 5.99
CA GLY A 70 16.47 4.63 5.12
C GLY A 70 15.95 3.44 4.29
N GLY A 71 15.13 2.57 4.88
CA GLY A 71 14.54 1.46 4.13
C GLY A 71 13.56 1.89 3.03
N SER A 72 12.94 3.08 3.15
CA SER A 72 12.11 3.63 2.05
C SER A 72 12.97 4.16 0.90
N ILE A 73 14.15 4.71 1.23
CA ILE A 73 15.13 5.13 0.22
C ILE A 73 15.66 3.91 -0.55
N ASP A 74 15.94 2.81 0.15
CA ASP A 74 16.34 1.56 -0.48
C ASP A 74 15.21 1.00 -1.36
N LEU A 75 13.95 1.03 -0.88
CA LEU A 75 12.80 0.64 -1.70
C LEU A 75 12.69 1.47 -2.99
N PHE A 76 12.92 2.78 -2.95
CA PHE A 76 12.89 3.62 -4.15
C PHE A 76 13.94 3.19 -5.19
N ARG A 77 15.13 2.75 -4.74
CA ARG A 77 16.15 2.20 -5.63
C ARG A 77 15.74 0.84 -6.18
N ASP A 78 15.15 -0.01 -5.35
CA ASP A 78 14.66 -1.33 -5.78
C ASP A 78 13.57 -1.19 -6.85
N LEU A 79 12.75 -0.13 -6.81
CA LEU A 79 11.71 0.14 -7.79
C LEU A 79 12.25 0.50 -9.19
N GLU A 80 13.52 0.91 -9.31
CA GLU A 80 14.13 1.20 -10.62
C GLU A 80 14.14 -0.01 -11.54
N THR A 81 14.21 -1.24 -11.00
CA THR A 81 14.13 -2.48 -11.80
C THR A 81 12.76 -2.69 -12.46
N PHE A 82 11.71 -2.06 -11.90
CA PHE A 82 10.37 -2.02 -12.49
C PHE A 82 10.20 -0.85 -13.47
N GLY A 83 11.28 -0.08 -13.71
CA GLY A 83 11.29 1.11 -14.56
C GLY A 83 10.61 2.32 -13.93
N ILE A 84 10.49 2.36 -12.61
CA ILE A 84 9.96 3.51 -11.86
C ILE A 84 11.14 4.28 -11.29
N THR A 85 11.30 5.54 -11.68
CA THR A 85 12.40 6.38 -11.20
C THR A 85 11.98 7.21 -9.99
N THR A 86 12.95 7.63 -9.17
CA THR A 86 12.68 8.52 -8.04
C THR A 86 13.56 9.76 -8.12
N LYS A 87 12.93 10.93 -8.10
CA LYS A 87 13.59 12.22 -7.97
C LYS A 87 13.46 12.74 -6.54
N MET A 88 14.59 12.84 -5.85
CA MET A 88 14.64 13.44 -4.51
C MET A 88 14.76 14.96 -4.62
N ASP A 89 13.79 15.67 -4.08
CA ASP A 89 13.82 17.13 -3.94
C ASP A 89 14.05 17.52 -2.48
N ARG A 90 15.08 18.33 -2.25
CA ARG A 90 15.47 18.81 -0.92
C ARG A 90 14.50 19.88 -0.39
N TRP A 91 13.66 20.45 -1.25
CA TRP A 91 12.70 21.50 -0.88
C TRP A 91 11.32 20.97 -0.48
N LEU A 92 11.05 19.68 -0.70
CA LEU A 92 9.86 19.02 -0.16
C LEU A 92 10.16 18.62 1.29
N LEU A 93 9.50 19.30 2.24
CA LEU A 93 9.53 18.98 3.67
C LEU A 93 8.41 17.98 4.01
#